data_AF-A0A915EUE5-F1
#
_entry.id   AF-A0A915EUE5-F1
#
_cell.length_a   1.000
_cell.length_b   1.000
_cell.length_c   1.000
_cell.angle_alpha   90.00
_cell.angle_beta   90.00
_cell.angle_gamma   90.00
#
_symmetry.space_group_name_H-M   'P 1'
#
loop_
_entity.id
_entity.type
_entity.pdbx_description
1 polymer ?
#
loop_
_entity_poly.entity_id
_entity_poly.type
_entity_poly.pdbx_seq_one_letter_code
_entity_poly.pdbx_strand_id
1 'polypeptide(L)'
;MLTRGQPRTTVGVTAAASEAHWRTIYGNTRQWKPDEDLVSWMNDMQQTIPAQQLDPIKDHKIWCNVLRKAKSWKAPGPDGIPNFFWRNLPTARKVLFRWTVWSKNHKSVIPAWLPKDE
;
A
#
# COMPACT_ATOMS: atom_id res chain seq x y z
N MET A 1 44.73 23.90 -29.63
CA MET A 1 43.36 24.09 -30.18
C MET A 1 42.38 23.43 -29.22
N LEU A 2 41.59 24.23 -28.48
CA LEU A 2 40.52 23.74 -27.60
C LEU A 2 39.21 24.33 -28.11
N THR A 3 38.32 23.49 -28.63
CA THR A 3 36.98 23.86 -29.07
C THR A 3 36.15 24.25 -27.85
N ARG A 4 35.77 25.54 -27.77
CA ARG A 4 34.83 26.05 -26.77
C ARG A 4 33.50 25.28 -26.88
N GLY A 5 33.11 24.59 -25.81
CA GLY A 5 31.79 23.96 -25.70
C GLY A 5 30.69 25.02 -25.86
N GLN A 6 29.70 24.71 -26.69
CA GLN A 6 28.51 25.54 -26.89
C GLN A 6 27.79 25.77 -25.55
N PRO A 7 27.29 26.99 -25.27
CA PRO A 7 26.53 27.26 -24.05
C PRO A 7 25.25 26.41 -24.05
N ARG A 8 24.99 25.73 -22.93
CA ARG A 8 23.79 24.94 -22.72
C ARG A 8 22.59 25.89 -22.64
N THR A 9 21.80 25.97 -23.70
CA THR A 9 20.57 26.77 -23.72
C THR A 9 19.58 26.19 -22.72
N THR A 10 19.47 26.79 -21.54
CA THR A 10 18.41 26.49 -20.58
C THR A 10 17.12 27.11 -21.12
N VAL A 11 16.30 26.30 -21.79
CA VAL A 11 14.92 26.68 -22.11
C VAL A 11 14.15 26.74 -20.80
N GLY A 12 13.85 27.94 -20.33
CA GLY A 12 13.05 28.15 -19.14
C GLY A 12 11.61 27.72 -19.42
N VAL A 13 11.20 26.55 -18.95
CA VAL A 13 9.79 26.15 -18.94
C VAL A 13 9.14 26.80 -17.73
N THR A 14 8.09 27.58 -17.97
CA THR A 14 7.32 28.18 -16.86
C THR A 14 6.53 27.10 -16.13
N ALA A 15 6.30 27.29 -14.82
CA ALA A 15 5.48 26.36 -14.04
C ALA A 15 4.08 26.17 -14.66
N ALA A 16 3.51 27.23 -15.23
CA ALA A 16 2.23 27.19 -15.94
C ALA A 16 2.26 26.32 -17.21
N ALA A 17 3.33 26.39 -18.01
CA ALA A 17 3.47 25.56 -19.20
C ALA A 17 3.66 24.08 -18.83
N SER A 18 4.38 23.80 -17.73
CA SER A 18 4.52 22.45 -17.19
C SER A 18 3.18 21.91 -16.67
N GLU A 19 2.43 22.70 -15.89
CA GLU A 19 1.11 22.31 -15.40
C GLU A 19 0.14 22.05 -16.57
N ALA A 20 0.10 22.92 -17.57
CA ALA A 20 -0.75 22.77 -18.75
C ALA A 20 -0.43 21.48 -19.52
N HIS A 21 0.85 21.16 -19.71
CA HIS A 21 1.28 19.90 -20.32
C HIS A 21 0.78 18.71 -19.51
N TRP A 22 1.01 18.71 -18.19
CA TRP A 22 0.64 17.57 -17.37
C TRP A 22 -0.88 17.41 -17.18
N ARG A 23 -1.66 18.50 -17.21
CA ARG A 23 -3.14 18.42 -17.19
C ARG A 23 -3.72 17.64 -18.36
N THR A 24 -3.03 17.61 -19.51
CA THR A 24 -3.45 16.75 -20.63
C THR A 24 -3.27 15.26 -20.34
N ILE A 25 -2.42 14.92 -19.37
CA ILE A 25 -2.06 13.54 -19.00
C ILE A 25 -2.88 13.08 -17.79
N TYR A 26 -2.88 13.82 -16.68
CA TYR A 26 -3.65 13.48 -15.48
C TYR A 26 -5.07 14.06 -15.57
N GLY A 27 -5.87 13.63 -16.56
CA GLY A 27 -7.22 14.15 -16.79
C GLY A 27 -8.05 14.38 -15.51
N ASN A 28 -8.99 15.33 -15.57
CA ASN A 28 -9.81 15.79 -14.43
C ASN A 28 -10.28 14.63 -13.54
N THR A 29 -10.17 14.80 -12.22
CA THR A 29 -10.59 13.81 -11.22
C THR A 29 -12.03 13.38 -11.50
N ARG A 30 -12.19 12.21 -12.12
CA ARG A 30 -13.49 11.59 -12.34
C ARG A 30 -13.82 10.77 -11.09
N GLN A 31 -15.02 10.94 -10.55
CA GLN A 31 -15.53 10.01 -9.56
C GLN A 31 -15.64 8.65 -10.24
N TRP A 32 -14.77 7.73 -9.85
CA TRP A 32 -14.82 6.36 -10.33
C TRP A 32 -16.09 5.70 -9.80
N LYS A 33 -16.88 5.14 -10.71
CA LYS A 33 -18.01 4.27 -10.40
C LYS A 33 -17.76 2.96 -11.13
N PRO A 34 -17.87 1.81 -10.44
CA PRO A 34 -17.76 0.52 -11.11
C PRO A 34 -18.92 0.39 -12.11
N ASP A 35 -18.64 -0.16 -13.28
CA ASP A 35 -19.69 -0.56 -14.21
C ASP A 35 -20.35 -1.86 -13.75
N GLU A 36 -21.51 -2.19 -14.34
CA GLU A 36 -22.29 -3.36 -13.97
C GLU A 36 -21.50 -4.67 -14.18
N ASP A 37 -20.67 -4.71 -15.22
CA ASP A 37 -19.81 -5.85 -15.54
C ASP A 37 -18.75 -6.07 -14.45
N LEU A 38 -18.11 -5.01 -13.96
CA LEU A 38 -17.14 -5.11 -12.87
C LEU A 38 -17.81 -5.51 -11.55
N VAL A 39 -19.00 -5.00 -11.26
CA VAL A 39 -19.77 -5.42 -10.06
C VAL A 39 -20.14 -6.90 -10.15
N SER A 40 -20.60 -7.36 -11.31
CA SER A 40 -20.92 -8.77 -11.58
C SER A 40 -19.69 -9.66 -11.39
N TRP A 41 -18.55 -9.28 -11.97
CA TRP A 41 -17.28 -9.99 -11.81
C TRP A 41 -16.80 -10.01 -10.34
N MET A 42 -16.94 -8.90 -9.62
CA MET A 42 -16.59 -8.84 -8.18
C MET A 42 -17.41 -9.84 -7.36
N ASN A 43 -18.72 -9.93 -7.63
CA ASN A 43 -19.61 -10.86 -6.93
C ASN A 43 -19.28 -12.32 -7.28
N ASP A 44 -18.98 -12.61 -8.55
CA ASP A 44 -18.58 -13.94 -9.00
C ASP A 44 -17.26 -14.40 -8.36
N MET A 45 -16.29 -13.49 -8.26
CA MET A 45 -15.02 -13.75 -7.56
C MET A 45 -15.22 -13.98 -6.06
N GLN A 46 -16.15 -13.28 -5.41
CA GLN A 46 -16.48 -13.52 -4.00
C GLN A 46 -17.08 -14.91 -3.78
N GLN A 47 -17.82 -15.45 -4.74
CA GLN A 47 -18.39 -16.81 -4.65
C GLN A 47 -17.39 -17.90 -5.03
N THR A 48 -16.47 -17.60 -5.94
CA THR A 48 -15.55 -18.60 -6.51
C THR A 48 -14.27 -18.75 -5.69
N ILE A 49 -13.83 -17.70 -4.99
CA ILE A 49 -12.62 -17.75 -4.16
C ILE A 49 -13.01 -18.30 -2.79
N PRO A 50 -12.62 -19.54 -2.44
CA PRO A 50 -12.89 -20.07 -1.11
C PRO A 50 -12.24 -19.15 -0.07
N ALA A 51 -12.99 -18.83 0.99
CA ALA A 51 -12.49 -18.03 2.10
C ALA A 51 -11.17 -18.63 2.57
N GLN A 52 -10.10 -17.83 2.52
CA GLN A 52 -8.79 -18.31 2.93
C GLN A 52 -8.84 -18.58 4.43
N GLN A 53 -8.78 -19.86 4.80
CA GLN A 53 -8.74 -20.24 6.21
C GLN A 53 -7.36 -19.87 6.77
N LEU A 54 -7.27 -18.69 7.39
CA LEU A 54 -6.04 -18.23 8.01
C LEU A 54 -5.84 -18.95 9.35
N ASP A 55 -4.81 -19.80 9.41
CA ASP A 55 -4.37 -20.37 10.67
C ASP A 55 -4.05 -19.27 11.68
N PRO A 56 -4.49 -19.39 12.95
CA PRO A 56 -4.12 -18.42 13.96
C PRO A 56 -2.60 -18.32 14.09
N ILE A 57 -2.08 -17.10 14.15
CA ILE A 57 -0.66 -16.88 14.46
C ILE A 57 -0.44 -17.18 15.94
N LYS A 58 -0.18 -18.46 16.25
CA LYS A 58 0.03 -18.93 17.64
C LYS A 58 1.45 -18.68 18.14
N ASP A 59 2.42 -18.58 17.23
CA ASP A 59 3.84 -18.52 17.57
C ASP A 59 4.48 -17.17 17.24
N HIS A 60 4.96 -16.49 18.27
CA HIS A 60 5.71 -15.25 18.17
C HIS A 60 7.03 -15.40 17.39
N LYS A 61 7.62 -16.60 17.35
CA LYS A 61 8.82 -16.90 16.56
C LYS A 61 8.52 -16.89 15.07
N ILE A 62 7.40 -17.49 14.65
CA ILE A 62 6.92 -17.44 13.27
C ILE A 62 6.64 -15.99 12.87
N TRP A 63 5.96 -15.24 13.74
CA TRP A 63 5.72 -13.80 13.54
C TRP A 63 7.02 -13.01 13.30
N CYS A 64 8.04 -13.23 14.12
CA CYS A 64 9.35 -12.58 13.96
C CYS A 64 10.03 -12.95 12.63
N ASN A 65 9.89 -14.21 12.19
CA ASN A 65 10.46 -14.66 10.93
C ASN A 65 9.77 -14.01 9.72
N VAL A 66 8.45 -13.81 9.78
CA VAL A 66 7.69 -13.10 8.73
C VAL A 66 8.17 -11.66 8.61
N LEU A 67 8.25 -10.93 9.72
CA LEU A 67 8.67 -9.53 9.70
C LEU A 67 10.13 -9.34 9.26
N ARG A 68 11.00 -10.34 9.46
CA ARG A 68 12.37 -10.31 8.91
C ARG A 68 12.42 -10.38 7.39
N LYS A 69 11.46 -11.06 6.76
CA LYS A 69 11.37 -11.15 5.29
C LYS A 69 10.84 -9.85 4.66
N ALA A 70 10.19 -8.98 5.43
CA ALA A 70 9.68 -7.72 4.94
C ALA A 70 10.82 -6.77 4.52
N LYS A 71 10.68 -6.17 3.33
CA LYS A 71 11.61 -5.13 2.83
C LYS A 71 11.32 -3.84 3.58
N SER A 72 12.34 -3.31 4.28
CA SER A 72 12.20 -2.18 5.20
C SER A 72 11.63 -0.91 4.56
N TRP A 73 12.05 -0.60 3.34
CA TRP A 73 11.69 0.63 2.61
C TRP A 73 10.68 0.37 1.50
N LYS A 74 9.75 -0.57 1.70
CA LYS A 74 8.58 -0.68 0.84
C LYS A 74 7.58 0.42 1.21
N ALA A 75 6.75 0.83 0.25
CA ALA A 75 5.66 1.76 0.51
C ALA A 75 4.84 1.26 1.72
N PRO A 76 4.53 2.14 2.69
CA PRO A 76 3.73 1.78 3.84
C PRO A 76 2.33 1.36 3.40
N GLY A 77 1.69 0.52 4.21
CA GLY A 77 0.30 0.16 3.98
C GLY A 77 -0.65 1.31 4.33
N PRO A 78 -1.96 1.02 4.41
CA PRO A 78 -2.95 2.00 4.86
C PRO A 78 -2.70 2.52 6.29
N ASP A 79 -1.90 1.81 7.08
CA ASP A 79 -1.44 2.24 8.41
C ASP A 79 -0.45 3.41 8.37
N GLY A 80 0.15 3.70 7.21
CA GLY A 80 1.19 4.73 7.06
C GLY A 80 2.53 4.37 7.72
N ILE A 81 2.70 3.15 8.25
CA ILE A 81 3.88 2.77 9.03
C ILE A 81 4.84 1.95 8.15
N PRO A 82 6.07 2.44 7.90
CA PRO A 82 7.06 1.68 7.16
C PRO A 82 7.44 0.35 7.83
N ASN A 83 7.64 -0.69 7.02
CA ASN A 83 8.13 -2.01 7.46
C ASN A 83 9.44 -1.95 8.25
N PHE A 84 10.26 -0.92 8.03
CA PHE A 84 11.47 -0.66 8.81
C PHE A 84 11.18 -0.72 10.33
N PHE A 85 10.12 -0.09 10.80
CA PHE A 85 9.79 -0.04 12.22
C PHE A 85 9.34 -1.39 12.75
N TRP A 86 8.46 -2.06 12.01
CA TRP A 86 8.01 -3.42 12.33
C TRP A 86 9.17 -4.42 12.33
N ARG A 87 10.19 -4.25 11.49
CA ARG A 87 11.32 -5.18 11.44
C ARG A 87 12.35 -4.93 12.54
N ASN A 88 12.72 -3.67 12.76
CA ASN A 88 13.87 -3.33 13.60
C ASN A 88 13.50 -3.08 15.07
N LEU A 89 12.28 -2.65 15.38
CA LEU A 89 11.88 -2.33 16.75
C LEU A 89 11.19 -3.54 17.41
N PRO A 90 11.80 -4.19 18.43
CA PRO A 90 11.20 -5.35 19.09
C PRO A 90 9.86 -5.03 19.76
N THR A 91 9.73 -3.82 20.31
CA THR A 91 8.49 -3.36 20.94
C THR A 91 7.36 -3.24 19.93
N ALA A 92 7.63 -2.67 18.76
CA ALA A 92 6.66 -2.56 17.68
C ALA A 92 6.17 -3.93 17.23
N ARG A 93 7.08 -4.92 17.08
CA ARG A 93 6.74 -6.31 16.77
C ARG A 93 5.80 -6.94 17.77
N LYS A 94 6.08 -6.76 19.06
CA LYS A 94 5.28 -7.33 20.15
C LYS A 94 3.89 -6.71 20.20
N VAL A 95 3.79 -5.39 20.04
CA VAL A 95 2.51 -4.67 20.03
C VAL A 95 1.67 -5.11 18.84
N LEU A 96 2.26 -5.13 17.63
CA LEU A 96 1.55 -5.56 16.44
C LEU A 96 1.10 -7.03 16.55
N PHE A 97 1.94 -7.93 17.05
CA PHE A 97 1.56 -9.32 17.32
C PHE A 97 0.35 -9.43 18.25
N ARG A 98 0.40 -8.75 19.40
CA ARG A 98 -0.70 -8.75 20.37
C ARG A 98 -1.98 -8.21 19.75
N TRP A 99 -1.88 -7.12 18.99
CA TRP A 99 -3.01 -6.52 18.32
C TRP A 99 -3.61 -7.45 17.27
N THR A 100 -2.79 -8.10 16.43
CA THR A 100 -3.27 -9.07 15.42
C THR A 100 -3.97 -10.27 16.06
N VAL A 101 -3.45 -10.79 17.17
CA VAL A 101 -4.10 -11.88 17.91
C VAL A 101 -5.42 -11.42 18.53
N TRP A 102 -5.43 -10.21 19.10
CA TRP A 102 -6.62 -9.63 19.71
C TRP A 102 -7.71 -9.30 18.69
N SER A 103 -7.36 -8.68 17.56
CA SER A 103 -8.29 -8.23 16.52
C SER A 103 -9.00 -9.39 15.83
N LYS A 104 -8.32 -10.54 15.67
CA LYS A 104 -8.95 -11.77 15.18
C LYS A 104 -10.15 -12.21 16.04
N ASN A 105 -10.09 -11.98 17.34
CA ASN A 105 -11.16 -12.33 18.27
C ASN A 105 -12.20 -11.20 18.45
N HIS A 106 -11.94 -10.00 17.92
CA HIS A 106 -12.76 -8.81 18.11
C HIS A 106 -13.01 -8.10 16.78
N LYS A 107 -13.79 -8.76 15.89
CA LYS A 107 -14.08 -8.31 14.52
C LYS A 107 -14.64 -6.87 14.42
N SER A 108 -15.26 -6.34 15.48
CA SER A 108 -15.90 -5.03 15.52
C SER A 108 -14.95 -3.84 15.69
N VAL A 109 -13.69 -4.06 16.08
CA VAL A 109 -12.71 -2.97 16.35
C VAL A 109 -11.60 -2.94 15.29
N ILE A 110 -11.80 -3.64 14.18
CA ILE A 110 -10.88 -3.65 13.06
C ILE A 110 -11.04 -2.31 12.30
N PRO A 111 -9.95 -1.53 12.10
CA PRO A 111 -10.00 -0.31 11.31
C PRO A 111 -10.59 -0.58 9.92
N ALA A 112 -11.39 0.34 9.39
CA ALA A 112 -12.08 0.17 8.11
C ALA A 112 -11.16 -0.13 6.92
N TRP A 113 -9.87 0.19 7.03
CA TRP A 113 -8.86 -0.06 6.00
C TRP A 113 -8.23 -1.46 6.07
N LEU A 114 -8.41 -2.22 7.15
CA LEU A 114 -7.93 -3.60 7.23
C LEU A 114 -9.03 -4.52 6.70
N PRO A 115 -8.73 -5.40 5.71
CA PRO A 115 -9.73 -6.33 5.19
C PRO A 115 -10.29 -7.19 6.33
N LYS A 116 -11.62 -7.25 6.42
CA LYS A 116 -12.31 -8.13 7.34
C LYS A 116 -12.32 -9.53 6.74
N ASP A 117 -11.88 -10.52 7.51
CA ASP A 117 -12.23 -11.91 7.22
C ASP A 117 -13.73 -12.04 7.55
N GLU A 118 -14.57 -11.88 6.53
CA GLU A 118 -15.98 -12.28 6.61
C GLU A 118 -16.07 -13.81 6.67
#